data_AF-A0A8H5D8A9-F1
#
_entry.id   AF-A0A8H5D8A9-F1
#
_cell.length_a   1.000
_cell.length_b   1.000
_cell.length_c   1.000
_cell.angle_alpha   90.00
_cell.angle_beta   90.00
_cell.angle_gamma   90.00
#
_symmetry.space_group_name_H-M   'P 1'
#
loop_
_entity.id
_entity.type
_entity.pdbx_description
1 polymer ?
#
loop_
_entity_poly.entity_id
_entity_poly.type
_entity_poly.pdbx_seq_one_letter_code
_entity_poly.pdbx_strand_id
1 'polypeptide(L)'
;MKFLAVLASTAFFLPSLASAGNAQMKYDNVYANGGTSLTSVACSDGQNGLITRYGYQTLSNLPGFGNGEVYPAAVDSVAGWNSPAVDRVIVCIGVATLSKSLR
;
A
#
# COMPACT_ATOMS: atom_id res chain seq x y z
N MET A 1 30.77 37.92 -39.82
CA MET A 1 30.25 36.54 -39.95
C MET A 1 30.78 35.72 -38.75
N LYS A 2 30.28 35.93 -37.53
CA LYS A 2 29.27 35.09 -36.84
C LYS A 2 29.56 33.58 -36.91
N PHE A 3 30.43 33.07 -36.03
CA PHE A 3 30.34 31.70 -35.53
C PHE A 3 29.81 31.79 -34.09
N LEU A 4 28.48 31.67 -33.98
CA LEU A 4 27.78 31.70 -32.71
C LEU A 4 27.95 30.36 -32.00
N ALA A 5 28.37 30.45 -30.75
CA ALA A 5 28.57 29.38 -29.81
C ALA A 5 27.34 28.46 -29.71
N VAL A 6 27.53 27.17 -29.99
CA VAL A 6 26.59 26.13 -29.56
C VAL A 6 27.00 25.74 -28.16
N LEU A 7 26.42 26.41 -27.15
CA LEU A 7 26.55 25.98 -25.77
C LEU A 7 25.88 24.62 -25.59
N ALA A 8 26.69 23.67 -25.14
CA ALA A 8 26.34 22.32 -24.77
C ALA A 8 25.08 22.28 -23.88
N SER A 9 23.98 21.77 -24.45
CA SER A 9 22.81 21.33 -23.68
C SER A 9 22.95 19.84 -23.41
N THR A 10 23.91 19.46 -22.57
CA THR A 10 23.92 18.12 -21.97
C THR A 10 22.87 18.13 -20.87
N ALA A 11 21.62 17.85 -21.23
CA ALA A 11 20.57 17.54 -20.28
C ALA A 11 21.03 16.34 -19.45
N PHE A 12 21.42 16.62 -18.20
CA PHE A 12 21.67 15.62 -17.18
C PHE A 12 20.35 14.90 -16.92
N PHE A 13 20.12 13.78 -17.61
CA PHE A 13 19.16 12.79 -17.15
C PHE A 13 19.74 12.20 -15.87
N LEU A 14 19.30 12.67 -14.71
CA LEU A 14 19.53 11.96 -13.47
C LEU A 14 18.64 10.71 -13.49
N PRO A 15 19.20 9.49 -13.54
CA PRO A 15 18.40 8.31 -13.22
C PRO A 15 17.98 8.44 -11.76
N SER A 16 16.68 8.56 -11.52
CA SER A 16 16.08 8.38 -10.20
C SER A 16 16.44 6.98 -9.71
N LEU A 17 17.45 6.87 -8.84
CA LEU A 17 17.71 5.68 -8.07
C LEU A 17 16.50 5.48 -7.15
N ALA A 18 15.52 4.72 -7.61
CA ALA A 18 14.49 4.18 -6.74
C ALA A 18 15.22 3.34 -5.67
N SER A 19 15.26 3.86 -4.44
CA SER A 19 15.72 3.12 -3.29
C SER A 19 14.77 1.92 -3.12
N ALA A 20 15.24 0.74 -3.50
CA ALA A 20 14.59 -0.51 -3.12
C ALA A 20 14.80 -0.65 -1.61
N GLY A 21 13.96 0.02 -0.83
CA GLY A 21 13.85 -0.21 0.59
C GLY A 21 13.58 -1.70 0.82
N ASN A 22 14.28 -2.26 1.77
CA ASN A 22 14.03 -3.59 2.32
C ASN A 22 12.60 -3.65 2.88
N ALA A 23 11.63 -4.03 2.04
CA ALA A 23 10.27 -4.28 2.47
C ALA A 23 10.26 -5.45 3.46
N GLN A 24 9.87 -5.17 4.70
CA GLN A 24 9.83 -6.18 5.75
C GLN A 24 8.43 -6.79 5.82
N MET A 25 8.30 -8.01 5.32
CA MET A 25 7.04 -8.76 5.39
C MET A 25 6.98 -9.51 6.71
N LYS A 26 5.95 -9.25 7.52
CA LYS A 26 5.64 -10.04 8.72
C LYS A 26 4.25 -10.64 8.58
N TYR A 27 4.13 -11.90 8.97
CA TYR A 27 2.84 -12.56 9.05
C TYR A 27 2.13 -12.15 10.35
N ASP A 28 0.82 -11.89 10.25
CA ASP A 28 -0.06 -11.71 11.38
C ASP A 28 -1.32 -12.57 11.15
N ASN A 29 -1.66 -13.36 12.17
CA ASN A 29 -2.76 -14.32 12.11
C ASN A 29 -4.13 -13.64 12.00
N VAL A 30 -4.25 -12.36 12.37
CA VAL A 30 -5.50 -11.60 12.22
C VAL A 30 -5.99 -11.56 10.78
N TYR A 31 -5.07 -11.52 9.82
CA TYR A 31 -5.38 -11.46 8.39
C TYR A 31 -5.76 -12.81 7.79
N ALA A 32 -5.42 -13.90 8.44
CA ALA A 32 -5.85 -15.24 8.03
C ALA A 32 -7.23 -15.60 8.62
N ASN A 33 -7.73 -14.82 9.59
CA ASN A 33 -9.05 -15.05 10.15
C ASN A 33 -10.11 -14.32 9.32
N GLY A 34 -10.85 -15.08 8.51
CA GLY A 34 -11.90 -14.54 7.67
C GLY A 34 -13.04 -13.85 8.43
N GLY A 35 -13.26 -14.19 9.70
CA GLY A 35 -14.26 -13.57 10.58
C GLY A 35 -13.84 -12.19 11.12
N THR A 36 -12.61 -11.73 10.86
CA THR A 36 -12.16 -10.40 11.27
C THR A 36 -13.01 -9.32 10.60
N SER A 37 -13.59 -8.44 11.41
CA SER A 37 -14.40 -7.30 10.93
C SER A 37 -13.54 -6.27 10.22
N LEU A 38 -14.03 -5.75 9.08
CA LEU A 38 -13.38 -4.66 8.37
C LEU A 38 -13.42 -3.34 9.15
N THR A 39 -14.31 -3.19 10.15
CA THR A 39 -14.32 -2.02 11.04
C THR A 39 -13.07 -1.93 11.92
N SER A 40 -12.27 -3.01 12.01
CA SER A 40 -11.03 -3.05 12.79
C SER A 40 -9.79 -2.64 11.99
N VAL A 41 -9.92 -2.33 10.69
CA VAL A 41 -8.78 -2.00 9.82
C VAL A 41 -8.93 -0.63 9.17
N ALA A 42 -7.82 -0.06 8.71
CA ALA A 42 -7.80 1.28 8.10
C ALA A 42 -8.63 1.40 6.81
N CYS A 43 -8.84 0.30 6.09
CA CYS A 43 -9.69 0.27 4.89
C CYS A 43 -11.17 0.03 5.19
N SER A 44 -11.64 0.34 6.39
CA SER A 44 -13.02 0.10 6.81
C SER A 44 -14.02 0.81 5.90
N ASP A 45 -14.37 2.04 6.26
CA ASP A 45 -15.40 2.89 5.70
C ASP A 45 -14.78 4.22 5.24
N GLY A 46 -15.63 5.17 4.90
CA GLY A 46 -15.23 6.40 4.23
C GLY A 46 -15.20 6.25 2.71
N GLN A 47 -14.96 7.34 2.00
CA GLN A 47 -15.02 7.41 0.54
C GLN A 47 -14.17 6.34 -0.17
N ASN A 48 -13.03 5.96 0.42
CA ASN A 48 -12.10 4.98 -0.12
C ASN A 48 -12.21 3.60 0.56
N GLY A 49 -13.02 3.46 1.61
CA GLY A 49 -13.16 2.24 2.41
C GLY A 49 -13.88 1.10 1.68
N LEU A 50 -13.52 -0.13 2.02
CA LEU A 50 -14.06 -1.35 1.39
C LEU A 50 -15.53 -1.60 1.79
N ILE A 51 -15.93 -1.21 3.01
CA ILE A 51 -17.32 -1.25 3.47
C ILE A 51 -18.17 -0.33 2.60
N THR A 52 -17.73 0.92 2.40
CA THR A 52 -18.50 1.93 1.67
C THR A 52 -18.55 1.64 0.17
N ARG A 53 -17.44 1.18 -0.42
CA ARG A 53 -17.34 0.95 -1.88
C ARG A 53 -17.94 -0.36 -2.34
N TYR A 54 -17.87 -1.41 -1.52
CA TYR A 54 -18.22 -2.77 -1.92
C TYR A 54 -19.19 -3.48 -0.96
N GLY A 55 -19.51 -2.88 0.19
CA GLY A 55 -20.42 -3.49 1.18
C GLY A 55 -19.81 -4.67 1.95
N TYR A 56 -18.49 -4.85 1.90
CA TYR A 56 -17.80 -5.91 2.62
C TYR A 56 -17.85 -5.64 4.13
N GLN A 57 -18.05 -6.68 4.95
CA GLN A 57 -18.14 -6.56 6.41
C GLN A 57 -16.97 -7.25 7.11
N THR A 58 -16.44 -8.31 6.51
CA THR A 58 -15.39 -9.18 7.07
C THR A 58 -14.32 -9.49 6.03
N LEU A 59 -13.15 -9.97 6.48
CA LEU A 59 -12.07 -10.39 5.58
C LEU A 59 -12.49 -11.51 4.61
N SER A 60 -13.39 -12.40 5.02
CA SER A 60 -13.97 -13.43 4.14
C SER A 60 -14.78 -12.86 2.96
N ASN A 61 -15.24 -11.61 3.03
CA ASN A 61 -15.99 -11.00 1.93
C ASN A 61 -15.10 -10.51 0.79
N LEU A 62 -13.79 -10.51 0.98
CA LEU A 62 -12.85 -10.12 -0.06
C LEU A 62 -12.86 -11.19 -1.18
N PRO A 63 -12.95 -10.77 -2.46
CA PRO A 63 -12.94 -11.70 -3.56
C PRO A 63 -11.61 -12.45 -3.58
N GLY A 64 -11.64 -13.77 -3.49
CA GLY A 64 -10.42 -14.57 -3.43
C GLY A 64 -9.83 -14.79 -2.03
N PHE A 65 -10.58 -14.49 -0.96
CA PHE A 65 -10.16 -14.86 0.38
C PHE A 65 -10.26 -16.37 0.58
N GLY A 66 -9.20 -17.00 1.10
CA GLY A 66 -9.17 -18.41 1.48
C GLY A 66 -8.99 -19.42 0.34
N ASN A 67 -9.12 -19.00 -0.92
CA ASN A 67 -8.79 -19.81 -2.11
C ASN A 67 -7.39 -19.52 -2.68
N GLY A 68 -6.62 -18.66 -2.00
CA GLY A 68 -5.23 -18.35 -2.33
C GLY A 68 -5.03 -17.25 -3.37
N GLU A 69 -6.10 -16.57 -3.79
CA GLU A 69 -6.04 -15.47 -4.76
C GLU A 69 -5.79 -14.11 -4.09
N VAL A 70 -6.33 -13.90 -2.88
CA VAL A 70 -6.18 -12.67 -2.10
C VAL A 70 -5.75 -12.97 -0.67
N TYR A 71 -4.73 -12.23 -0.23
CA TYR A 71 -4.21 -12.26 1.13
C TYR A 71 -4.28 -10.86 1.73
N PRO A 72 -5.10 -10.63 2.77
CA PRO A 72 -5.08 -9.38 3.50
C PRO A 72 -3.71 -9.22 4.18
N ALA A 73 -3.19 -8.00 4.21
CA ALA A 73 -1.95 -7.69 4.94
C ALA A 73 -1.90 -6.20 5.32
N ALA A 74 -0.86 -5.79 6.04
CA ALA A 74 -0.53 -4.38 6.27
C ALA A 74 0.43 -3.86 5.19
N VAL A 75 0.28 -2.59 4.77
CA VAL A 75 1.22 -1.89 3.88
C VAL A 75 1.44 -0.46 4.32
N ASP A 76 2.68 -0.01 4.19
CA ASP A 76 3.08 1.36 4.54
C ASP A 76 2.44 2.43 3.64
N SER A 77 1.98 2.05 2.44
CA SER A 77 1.26 2.95 1.53
C SER A 77 -0.13 3.35 2.04
N VAL A 78 -0.72 2.55 2.94
CA VAL A 78 -1.98 2.89 3.61
C VAL A 78 -1.62 3.66 4.88
N ALA A 79 -1.54 5.00 4.76
CA ALA A 79 -1.13 5.86 5.88
C ALA A 79 -2.12 5.87 7.06
N GLY A 80 -3.36 5.42 6.86
CA GLY A 80 -4.39 5.41 7.88
C GLY A 80 -5.80 5.23 7.32
N TRP A 81 -6.80 5.53 8.14
CA TRP A 81 -8.21 5.43 7.80
C TRP A 81 -8.57 6.24 6.54
N ASN A 82 -9.43 5.68 5.68
CA ASN A 82 -9.89 6.30 4.43
C ASN A 82 -8.76 6.71 3.45
N SER A 83 -7.60 6.05 3.53
CA SER A 83 -6.47 6.27 2.60
C SER A 83 -6.92 6.07 1.15
N PRO A 84 -6.45 6.89 0.19
CA PRO A 84 -6.72 6.67 -1.23
C PRO A 84 -6.01 5.42 -1.79
N ALA A 85 -4.99 4.89 -1.10
CA ALA A 85 -4.20 3.74 -1.56
C ALA A 85 -4.88 2.36 -1.38
N VAL A 86 -6.15 2.34 -0.91
CA VAL A 86 -6.93 1.12 -0.62
C VAL A 86 -7.35 0.37 -1.89
N ASP A 87 -7.21 0.98 -3.06
CA ASP A 87 -7.60 0.45 -4.37
C ASP A 87 -6.56 -0.46 -5.04
N ARG A 88 -5.31 -0.48 -4.55
CA ARG A 88 -4.18 -1.13 -5.23
C ARG A 88 -3.77 -2.48 -4.66
N VAL A 89 -4.68 -3.46 -4.66
CA VAL A 89 -4.55 -4.78 -4.00
C VAL A 89 -5.03 -4.68 -2.56
N ILE A 90 -5.96 -5.54 -2.14
CA ILE A 90 -6.62 -5.47 -0.83
C ILE A 90 -5.60 -5.74 0.26
N VAL A 91 -4.97 -4.67 0.73
CA VAL A 91 -3.94 -4.66 1.75
C VAL A 91 -4.25 -3.48 2.64
N CYS A 92 -4.60 -3.81 3.87
CA CYS A 92 -5.26 -2.95 4.83
C CYS A 92 -4.59 -3.14 6.18
N ILE A 93 -3.53 -2.37 6.42
CA ILE A 93 -3.22 -1.75 7.71
C ILE A 93 -2.04 -0.79 7.53
N GLY A 94 -2.25 0.43 8.03
CA GLY A 94 -1.21 1.40 8.34
C GLY A 94 -0.88 1.36 9.83
N VAL A 95 0.43 1.28 10.09
CA VAL A 95 1.13 1.36 11.39
C VAL A 95 0.75 0.29 12.43
N ALA A 96 1.25 -0.92 12.21
CA ALA A 96 1.71 -1.78 13.30
C ALA A 96 3.13 -2.28 12.97
N THR A 97 4.11 -1.52 13.48
CA THR A 97 5.55 -1.78 13.46
C THR A 97 6.34 -1.47 12.18
N LEU A 98 6.38 -0.17 11.84
CA LEU A 98 7.69 0.51 11.81
C LEU A 98 8.30 0.48 13.22
N SER A 99 8.55 -0.72 13.77
CA SER A 99 9.57 -0.86 14.79
C SER A 99 10.85 -0.70 13.99
N LYS A 100 11.22 0.56 13.75
CA LYS A 100 12.53 1.05 14.10
C LYS A 100 13.53 -0.09 14.18
N SER A 101 14.00 -0.54 13.02
CA SER A 101 15.28 -1.25 12.92
C SER A 101 16.38 -0.19 13.19
N LEU A 102 16.35 0.32 14.41
CA LEU A 102 17.46 0.95 15.10
C LEU A 102 17.64 0.13 16.37
N ARG A 103 18.10 -1.11 16.18
CA ARG A 103 19.21 -1.70 16.92
C ARG A 103 19.96 -2.62 15.98
#